data_AF-A0A3R7L5P0-F1
#
_entry.id   AF-A0A3R7L5P0-F1
#
_cell.length_a   1.000
_cell.length_b   1.000
_cell.length_c   1.000
_cell.angle_alpha   90.00
_cell.angle_beta   90.00
_cell.angle_gamma   90.00
#
_symmetry.space_group_name_H-M   'P 1'
#
loop_
_entity.id
_entity.type
_entity.pdbx_description
1 polymer ?
#
loop_
_entity_poly.entity_id
_entity_poly.type
_entity_poly.pdbx_seq_one_letter_code
_entity_poly.pdbx_strand_id
1 'polypeptide(L)'
;MTDRLLYLARTLSRTKRKDYENYVLGAVWNRLSAETRAHIKPVSQQTVRASDGGLFYLDLFFPQLNIAVECDELHHLRQKADDTLRESSVRATLDPVEDPDVFATITAISADAGCRILRVPVPEAPKAAGKGPAVSAPAHTLSLEAFEKAIDAQVAEIEAASREARSRSGFVSWNELDARDEPELFYRERTEFAVEDAVVFSTIGEICNVLLGAGYSSGLTRTRGYFTPRSLAATRRSSNDLSDVKLWCPSEVRVSGARAAWGNTISPDGQELREHDRRSDAERAKAGRAAADHPRITFLKVKDPVTGRSGYRFVGLFRPHSVDGAVRVYRRSETRFPLIGR
;
A
#
# COMPACT_ATOMS: atom_id res chain seq x y z
N MET A 1 2.86 2.79 -19.14
CA MET A 1 4.19 2.85 -18.51
C MET A 1 4.20 4.04 -17.56
N THR A 2 4.43 3.82 -16.27
CA THR A 2 4.65 4.93 -15.33
C THR A 2 5.89 5.68 -15.81
N ASP A 3 5.72 6.96 -16.15
CA ASP A 3 6.86 7.81 -16.46
C ASP A 3 7.72 7.92 -15.19
N ARG A 4 8.81 7.13 -15.14
CA ARG A 4 9.73 7.09 -13.99
C ARG A 4 10.29 8.46 -13.66
N LEU A 5 10.53 9.29 -14.67
CA LEU A 5 11.02 10.65 -14.46
C LEU A 5 9.98 11.47 -13.72
N LEU A 6 8.72 11.45 -14.18
CA LEU A 6 7.62 12.12 -13.49
C LEU A 6 7.37 11.55 -12.09
N TYR A 7 7.46 10.23 -11.91
CA TYR A 7 7.32 9.56 -10.61
C TYR A 7 8.41 10.04 -9.63
N LEU A 8 9.67 10.03 -10.05
CA LEU A 8 10.79 10.48 -9.23
C LEU A 8 10.70 11.98 -8.94
N ALA A 9 10.36 12.80 -9.93
CA ALA A 9 10.16 14.23 -9.74
C ALA A 9 9.08 14.50 -8.68
N ARG A 10 7.96 13.78 -8.71
CA ARG A 10 6.90 13.88 -7.68
C ARG A 10 7.34 13.35 -6.33
N THR A 11 8.03 12.21 -6.30
CA THR A 11 8.52 11.57 -5.07
C THR A 11 9.46 12.51 -4.32
N LEU A 12 10.45 13.08 -5.02
CA LEU A 12 11.51 13.90 -4.43
C LEU A 12 11.10 15.36 -4.19
N SER A 13 9.98 15.83 -4.75
CA SER A 13 9.45 17.19 -4.53
C SER A 13 8.24 17.25 -3.59
N ARG A 14 7.81 16.09 -3.06
CA ARG A 14 6.57 15.97 -2.28
C ARG A 14 6.62 16.75 -0.96
N THR A 15 7.81 16.93 -0.38
CA THR A 15 7.98 17.48 0.97
C THR A 15 7.93 19.02 0.93
N LYS A 16 6.71 19.56 0.85
CA LYS A 16 6.52 21.01 0.84
C LYS A 16 6.93 21.60 2.20
N ARG A 17 7.90 22.53 2.20
CA ARG A 17 8.35 23.35 3.35
C ARG A 17 9.25 22.65 4.39
N LYS A 18 9.94 21.57 4.02
CA LYS A 18 10.98 20.94 4.84
C LYS A 18 12.31 20.91 4.07
N ASP A 19 13.11 21.97 4.24
CA ASP A 19 14.29 22.21 3.41
C ASP A 19 15.35 21.11 3.57
N TYR A 20 15.64 20.70 4.81
CA TYR A 20 16.59 19.61 5.08
C TYR A 20 16.05 18.25 4.64
N GLU A 21 14.75 17.98 4.77
CA GLU A 21 14.15 16.71 4.30
C GLU A 21 14.34 16.58 2.78
N ASN A 22 13.94 17.58 2.00
CA ASN A 22 14.14 17.57 0.55
C ASN A 22 15.61 17.35 0.17
N TYR A 23 16.53 18.02 0.86
CA TYR A 23 17.96 17.85 0.63
C TYR A 23 18.40 16.41 0.90
N VAL A 24 18.07 15.85 2.07
CA VAL A 24 18.43 14.48 2.45
C VAL A 24 17.86 13.47 1.47
N LEU A 25 16.58 13.57 1.12
CA LEU A 25 15.94 12.62 0.22
C LEU A 25 16.59 12.65 -1.18
N GLY A 26 16.85 13.85 -1.70
CA GLY A 26 17.54 14.03 -2.97
C GLY A 26 18.99 13.52 -2.93
N ALA A 27 19.72 13.80 -1.85
CA ALA A 27 21.11 13.38 -1.67
C ALA A 27 21.23 11.86 -1.57
N VAL A 28 20.40 11.22 -0.72
CA VAL A 28 20.33 9.76 -0.60
C VAL A 28 20.05 9.14 -1.96
N TRP A 29 18.98 9.55 -2.65
CA TRP A 29 18.63 8.96 -3.94
C TRP A 29 19.73 9.11 -4.97
N ASN A 30 20.30 10.31 -5.14
CA ASN A 30 21.26 10.58 -6.21
C ASN A 30 22.64 9.98 -5.97
N ARG A 31 23.01 9.66 -4.71
CA ARG A 31 24.27 8.99 -4.37
C ARG A 31 24.21 7.47 -4.48
N LEU A 32 23.01 6.89 -4.56
CA LEU A 32 22.86 5.49 -4.90
C LEU A 32 23.39 5.23 -6.31
N SER A 33 24.09 4.11 -6.46
CA SER A 33 24.59 3.58 -7.72
C SER A 33 23.46 3.44 -8.74
N ALA A 34 23.81 3.57 -10.02
CA ALA A 34 22.85 3.35 -11.11
C ALA A 34 22.22 1.95 -11.05
N GLU A 35 23.00 0.96 -10.61
CA GLU A 35 22.54 -0.41 -10.42
C GLU A 35 21.46 -0.49 -9.34
N THR A 36 21.70 0.04 -8.13
CA THR A 36 20.71 0.03 -7.06
C THR A 36 19.46 0.81 -7.46
N ARG A 37 19.60 2.00 -8.04
CA ARG A 37 18.47 2.81 -8.53
C ARG A 37 17.64 2.14 -9.62
N ALA A 38 18.21 1.21 -10.40
CA ALA A 38 17.45 0.45 -11.39
C ALA A 38 16.56 -0.63 -10.76
N HIS A 39 16.85 -1.05 -9.53
CA HIS A 39 16.19 -2.20 -8.89
C HIS A 39 15.28 -1.83 -7.72
N ILE A 40 15.50 -0.70 -7.04
CA ILE A 40 14.70 -0.30 -5.87
C ILE A 40 13.82 0.92 -6.19
N LYS A 41 12.57 0.89 -5.71
CA LYS A 41 11.57 1.94 -5.94
C LYS A 41 11.50 2.83 -4.70
N PRO A 42 11.77 4.15 -4.80
CA PRO A 42 11.62 5.06 -3.67
C PRO A 42 10.15 5.44 -3.46
N VAL A 43 9.71 5.58 -2.22
CA VAL A 43 8.39 6.11 -1.85
C VAL A 43 8.57 7.15 -0.76
N SER A 44 8.17 8.40 -1.01
CA SER A 44 8.26 9.46 0.00
C SER A 44 6.98 9.59 0.81
N GLN A 45 7.10 9.95 2.09
CA GLN A 45 5.99 10.16 3.03
C GLN A 45 5.05 8.95 3.10
N GLN A 46 5.62 7.74 3.18
CA GLN A 46 4.83 6.53 3.32
C GLN A 46 4.15 6.54 4.69
N THR A 47 2.81 6.54 4.71
CA THR A 47 2.04 6.48 5.94
C THR A 47 2.04 5.06 6.49
N VAL A 48 2.26 4.93 7.79
CA VAL A 48 2.33 3.66 8.51
C VAL A 48 1.64 3.80 9.87
N ARG A 49 1.10 2.69 10.41
CA ARG A 49 0.45 2.67 11.72
C ARG A 49 1.35 2.00 12.75
N ALA A 50 1.51 2.61 13.91
CA ALA A 50 2.15 1.99 15.07
C ALA A 50 1.18 1.02 15.77
N SER A 51 1.73 0.14 16.61
CA SER A 51 0.97 -0.85 17.38
C SER A 51 -0.03 -0.23 18.37
N ASP A 52 0.15 1.04 18.73
CA ASP A 52 -0.78 1.84 19.55
C ASP A 52 -1.91 2.50 18.73
N GLY A 53 -1.95 2.26 17.42
CA GLY A 53 -2.91 2.84 16.49
C GLY A 53 -2.54 4.24 15.99
N GLY A 54 -1.41 4.81 16.43
CA GLY A 54 -0.88 6.08 15.97
C GLY A 54 -0.42 6.04 14.52
N LEU A 55 -0.57 7.15 13.80
CA LEU A 55 -0.12 7.29 12.41
C LEU A 55 1.18 8.07 12.36
N PHE A 56 2.15 7.58 11.58
CA PHE A 56 3.38 8.31 11.29
C PHE A 56 3.78 8.17 9.83
N TYR A 57 4.68 9.04 9.38
CA TYR A 57 5.16 9.08 8.01
C TYR A 57 6.64 8.73 7.99
N LEU A 58 7.02 7.84 7.08
CA LEU A 58 8.42 7.58 6.72
C LEU A 58 8.81 8.57 5.62
N ASP A 59 9.87 9.36 5.81
CA ASP A 59 10.23 10.43 4.88
C ASP A 59 10.61 9.87 3.50
N LEU A 60 11.45 8.82 3.47
CA LEU A 60 11.76 8.04 2.28
C LEU A 60 11.82 6.54 2.61
N PHE A 61 11.06 5.74 1.88
CA PHE A 61 10.93 4.30 2.08
C PHE A 61 11.32 3.54 0.81
N PHE A 62 12.02 2.42 1.00
CA PHE A 62 12.40 1.47 -0.03
C PHE A 62 11.71 0.12 0.23
N PRO A 63 10.52 -0.13 -0.35
CA PRO A 63 9.72 -1.31 -0.06
C PRO A 63 10.47 -2.64 -0.30
N GLN A 64 11.26 -2.72 -1.37
CA GLN A 64 12.03 -3.93 -1.69
C GLN A 64 13.06 -4.33 -0.62
N LEU A 65 13.51 -3.37 0.18
CA LEU A 65 14.53 -3.58 1.21
C LEU A 65 13.93 -3.57 2.62
N ASN A 66 12.67 -3.15 2.77
CA ASN A 66 12.05 -2.84 4.05
C ASN A 66 12.90 -1.87 4.90
N ILE A 67 13.46 -0.84 4.23
CA ILE A 67 14.31 0.19 4.82
C ILE A 67 13.63 1.55 4.64
N ALA A 68 13.62 2.35 5.70
CA ALA A 68 13.23 3.75 5.68
C ALA A 68 14.41 4.67 6.04
N VAL A 69 14.41 5.88 5.51
CA VAL A 69 15.26 6.99 5.93
C VAL A 69 14.37 8.04 6.58
N GLU A 70 14.71 8.45 7.80
CA GLU A 70 14.06 9.52 8.56
C GLU A 70 15.04 10.66 8.85
N CYS A 71 14.58 11.89 8.67
CA CYS A 71 15.30 13.08 9.11
C CYS A 71 15.01 13.31 10.60
N ASP A 72 16.05 13.23 11.44
CA ASP A 72 15.93 13.37 12.89
C ASP A 72 16.43 14.75 13.35
N GLU A 73 15.52 15.59 13.86
CA GLU A 73 15.88 16.89 14.39
C GLU A 73 16.67 16.74 15.71
N LEU A 74 17.83 17.40 15.80
CA LEU A 74 18.82 17.22 16.89
C LEU A 74 18.27 17.35 18.33
N HIS A 75 17.12 18.02 18.55
CA HIS A 75 16.50 18.13 19.87
C HIS A 75 15.81 16.84 20.36
N HIS A 76 15.40 15.93 19.47
CA HIS A 76 14.84 14.62 19.85
C HIS A 76 15.90 13.65 20.36
N LEU A 77 17.18 13.82 19.95
CA LEU A 77 18.30 12.99 20.42
C LEU A 77 18.66 13.23 21.89
N ARG A 78 18.34 14.40 22.46
CA ARG A 78 18.64 14.74 23.86
C ARG A 78 17.54 14.40 24.85
N GLN A 79 16.28 14.30 24.41
CA GLN A 79 15.17 13.84 25.26
C GLN A 79 15.11 12.31 25.41
N LYS A 80 16.02 11.58 24.76
CA LYS A 80 16.15 10.12 24.89
C LYS A 80 16.70 9.62 26.23
N ALA A 81 17.15 10.52 27.11
CA ALA A 81 17.49 10.13 28.48
C ALA A 81 16.27 9.93 29.40
N ASP A 82 15.08 10.44 29.03
CA ASP A 82 13.86 10.37 29.87
C ASP A 82 12.65 9.73 29.17
N ASP A 83 12.81 9.17 27.97
CA ASP A 83 11.72 8.49 27.25
C ASP A 83 12.15 7.07 26.87
N THR A 84 12.16 6.19 27.87
CA THR A 84 12.46 4.74 27.77
C THR A 84 11.38 3.96 26.99
N LEU A 85 10.68 4.60 26.06
CA LEU A 85 9.67 4.00 25.17
C LEU A 85 9.90 4.28 23.68
N ARG A 86 11.07 4.79 23.27
CA ARG A 86 11.42 4.95 21.83
C ARG A 86 12.75 4.31 21.39
N GLU A 87 13.55 3.77 22.30
CA GLU A 87 14.90 3.26 21.96
C GLU A 87 15.08 1.73 21.99
N SER A 88 14.12 0.94 22.47
CA SER A 88 14.20 -0.51 22.36
C SER A 88 13.48 -0.97 21.09
N SER A 89 14.23 -1.22 20.02
CA SER A 89 13.80 -2.03 18.88
C SER A 89 12.36 -1.78 18.44
N VAL A 90 12.11 -0.72 17.68
CA VAL A 90 10.85 -0.59 16.95
C VAL A 90 10.84 -1.61 15.81
N ARG A 91 10.69 -2.88 16.17
CA ARG A 91 10.04 -3.91 15.37
C ARG A 91 8.56 -3.52 15.40
N ALA A 92 8.21 -2.36 14.82
CA ALA A 92 6.82 -1.98 14.73
C ALA A 92 6.15 -2.97 13.79
N THR A 93 5.21 -3.75 14.32
CA THR A 93 4.20 -4.39 13.50
C THR A 93 3.40 -3.24 12.89
N LEU A 94 3.73 -2.89 11.64
CA LEU A 94 3.07 -1.80 10.94
C LEU A 94 1.71 -2.30 10.45
N ASP A 95 0.64 -1.83 11.09
CA ASP A 95 -0.71 -2.11 10.63
C ASP A 95 -1.06 -1.23 9.41
N PRO A 96 -1.79 -1.73 8.41
CA PRO A 96 -2.23 -0.92 7.28
C PRO A 96 -3.14 0.25 7.71
N VAL A 97 -2.97 1.41 7.08
CA VAL A 97 -3.78 2.62 7.32
C VAL A 97 -4.93 2.73 6.32
N GLU A 98 -6.05 3.31 6.75
CA GLU A 98 -7.22 3.66 5.94
C GLU A 98 -6.88 4.73 4.89
N ASP A 99 -6.38 4.30 3.73
CA ASP A 99 -6.60 4.78 2.35
C ASP A 99 -5.48 4.09 1.55
N PRO A 100 -5.72 2.94 0.90
CA PRO A 100 -4.66 1.98 0.69
C PRO A 100 -3.81 2.42 -0.49
N ASP A 101 -2.70 3.07 -0.18
CA ASP A 101 -1.90 3.77 -1.16
C ASP A 101 -0.78 2.85 -1.71
N VAL A 102 -1.13 2.18 -2.81
CA VAL A 102 -0.42 1.30 -3.77
C VAL A 102 0.43 0.16 -3.26
N PHE A 103 1.21 0.30 -2.21
CA PHE A 103 2.20 -0.70 -1.79
C PHE A 103 2.30 -0.87 -0.28
N ALA A 104 1.44 -0.18 0.49
CA ALA A 104 1.43 -0.25 1.95
C ALA A 104 1.10 -1.65 2.54
N THR A 105 0.64 -2.62 1.74
CA THR A 105 0.16 -3.93 2.23
C THR A 105 0.67 -5.14 1.46
N ILE A 106 1.36 -5.00 0.32
CA ILE A 106 2.05 -6.16 -0.28
C ILE A 106 3.09 -6.70 0.71
N THR A 107 3.63 -5.78 1.49
CA THR A 107 4.58 -5.99 2.56
C THR A 107 4.16 -5.06 3.70
N ALA A 108 2.97 -5.28 4.29
CA ALA A 108 3.01 -5.22 5.76
C ALA A 108 4.11 -6.21 6.09
N ILE A 109 5.26 -5.69 6.55
CA ILE A 109 6.30 -6.39 7.28
C ILE A 109 5.87 -7.84 7.45
N SER A 110 6.50 -8.83 6.79
CA SER A 110 6.36 -10.23 7.23
C SER A 110 6.35 -10.13 8.74
N ALA A 111 5.24 -10.48 9.41
CA ALA A 111 4.79 -9.89 10.69
C ALA A 111 5.79 -10.01 11.87
N ASP A 112 6.98 -10.51 11.56
CA ASP A 112 8.14 -10.81 12.38
C ASP A 112 9.42 -10.03 11.96
N ALA A 113 9.48 -9.20 10.92
CA ALA A 113 10.76 -8.65 10.44
C ALA A 113 11.10 -7.23 10.96
N GLY A 114 10.10 -6.37 11.20
CA GLY A 114 10.30 -4.95 11.52
C GLY A 114 10.90 -4.14 10.34
N CYS A 115 10.46 -2.88 10.15
CA CYS A 115 11.09 -1.97 9.19
C CYS A 115 12.39 -1.42 9.76
N ARG A 116 13.48 -1.43 8.99
CA ARG A 116 14.77 -0.85 9.42
C ARG A 116 14.77 0.65 9.16
N ILE A 117 14.82 1.47 10.22
CA ILE A 117 14.83 2.93 10.12
C ILE A 117 16.26 3.46 10.24
N LEU A 118 16.72 4.12 9.18
CA LEU A 118 18.00 4.81 9.09
C LEU A 118 17.76 6.30 9.39
N ARG A 119 18.46 6.85 10.38
CA ARG A 119 18.27 8.25 10.81
C ARG A 119 19.38 9.14 10.31
N VAL A 120 19.02 10.26 9.68
CA VAL A 120 19.95 11.32 9.28
C VAL A 120 19.73 12.52 10.21
N PRO A 121 20.72 12.92 11.02
CA PRO A 121 20.58 14.08 11.89
C PRO A 121 20.47 15.35 11.05
N VAL A 122 19.45 16.17 11.30
CA VAL A 122 19.25 17.46 10.63
C VAL A 122 19.31 18.62 11.63
N PRO A 123 19.89 19.78 11.26
CA PRO A 123 19.81 20.99 12.08
C PRO A 123 18.36 21.41 12.31
N GLU A 124 18.09 22.04 13.45
CA GLU A 124 16.77 22.64 13.68
C GLU A 124 16.49 23.72 12.64
N ALA A 125 15.26 23.73 12.12
CA ALA A 125 14.80 24.88 11.35
C ALA A 125 14.81 26.13 12.26
N PRO A 126 15.35 27.27 11.82
CA PRO A 126 15.31 28.49 12.61
C PRO A 126 13.84 28.83 12.90
N LYS A 127 13.47 28.85 14.20
CA LYS A 127 12.13 29.29 14.62
C LYS A 127 11.92 30.69 14.07
N ALA A 128 10.79 30.90 13.37
CA ALA A 128 10.43 32.22 12.84
C ALA A 128 10.59 33.26 13.95
N ALA A 129 11.39 34.30 13.69
CA ALA A 129 11.75 35.30 14.68
C ALA A 129 10.48 35.93 15.27
N GLY A 130 10.14 35.54 16.51
CA GLY A 130 9.24 36.34 17.32
C GLY A 130 9.86 37.72 17.52
N LYS A 131 9.05 38.78 17.50
CA LYS A 131 9.48 40.14 17.83
C LYS A 131 9.96 40.17 19.29
N GLY A 132 11.23 39.89 19.52
CA GLY A 132 11.88 39.88 20.83
C GLY A 132 13.40 39.88 20.65
N PRO A 133 14.17 40.39 21.62
CA PRO A 133 15.61 40.60 21.45
C PRO A 133 16.33 39.26 21.27
N ALA A 134 17.32 39.28 20.38
CA ALA A 134 18.12 38.13 19.97
C ALA A 134 18.68 37.37 21.18
N VAL A 135 18.10 36.20 21.46
CA VAL A 135 18.66 35.24 22.41
C VAL A 135 19.77 34.48 21.69
N SER A 136 20.92 34.41 22.38
CA SER A 136 22.18 33.74 22.06
C SER A 136 22.18 32.70 20.94
N ALA A 137 23.20 32.78 20.08
CA ALA A 137 23.51 31.82 19.01
C ALA A 137 23.29 30.35 19.43
N PRO A 138 22.65 29.52 18.59
CA PRO A 138 22.36 28.13 18.95
C PRO A 138 23.68 27.34 19.06
N ALA A 139 23.88 26.68 20.19
CA ALA A 139 25.14 26.05 20.57
C ALA A 139 25.51 24.78 19.77
N HIS A 140 24.73 24.34 18.77
CA HIS A 140 24.91 23.04 18.13
C HIS A 140 24.60 23.06 16.63
N THR A 141 25.55 23.54 15.84
CA THR A 141 25.49 23.47 14.37
C THR A 141 26.18 22.20 13.90
N LEU A 142 25.43 21.25 13.33
CA LEU A 142 26.01 20.14 12.57
C LEU A 142 26.79 20.73 11.37
N SER A 143 28.08 20.43 11.24
CA SER A 143 28.85 20.89 10.08
C SER A 143 28.34 20.23 8.81
N LEU A 144 28.46 20.93 7.66
CA LEU A 144 28.10 20.36 6.37
C LEU A 144 28.84 19.04 6.11
N GLU A 145 30.13 18.97 6.45
CA GLU A 145 30.94 17.74 6.30
C GLU A 145 30.40 16.58 7.14
N ALA A 146 30.05 16.84 8.41
CA ALA A 146 29.49 15.81 9.29
C ALA A 146 28.10 15.36 8.82
N PHE A 147 27.29 16.30 8.32
CA PHE A 147 25.99 16.02 7.73
C PHE A 147 26.09 15.14 6.48
N GLU A 148 27.00 15.49 5.57
CA GLU A 148 27.24 14.74 4.34
C GLU A 148 27.75 13.33 4.63
N LYS A 149 28.69 13.20 5.57
CA LYS A 149 29.19 11.90 6.03
C LYS A 149 28.07 11.03 6.63
N ALA A 150 27.12 11.64 7.34
CA ALA A 150 25.97 10.91 7.89
C ALA A 150 25.04 10.39 6.78
N ILE A 151 24.80 11.18 5.73
CA ILE A 151 24.04 10.73 4.55
C ILE A 151 24.78 9.59 3.85
N ASP A 152 26.08 9.74 3.61
CA ASP A 152 26.89 8.74 2.91
C ASP A 152 26.92 7.39 3.64
N ALA A 153 26.93 7.42 4.99
CA ALA A 153 26.79 6.21 5.79
C ALA A 153 25.44 5.50 5.54
N GLN A 154 24.33 6.25 5.46
CA GLN A 154 23.02 5.64 5.16
C GLN A 154 22.93 5.12 3.72
N VAL A 155 23.58 5.81 2.76
CA VAL A 155 23.68 5.35 1.37
C VAL A 155 24.44 4.02 1.29
N ALA A 156 25.58 3.90 1.99
CA ALA A 156 26.35 2.65 2.03
C ALA A 156 25.55 1.47 2.60
N GLU A 157 24.75 1.75 3.64
CA GLU A 157 23.82 0.81 4.25
C GLU A 157 22.71 0.33 3.28
N ILE A 158 22.11 1.24 2.51
CA ILE A 158 21.11 0.91 1.49
C ILE A 158 21.74 0.10 0.35
N GLU A 159 22.94 0.45 -0.08
CA GLU A 159 23.69 -0.28 -1.10
C GLU A 159 24.01 -1.71 -0.69
N ALA A 160 24.44 -1.92 0.57
CA ALA A 160 24.68 -3.25 1.11
C ALA A 160 23.39 -4.09 1.14
N ALA A 161 22.30 -3.52 1.65
CA ALA A 161 21.01 -4.18 1.69
C ALA A 161 20.46 -4.48 0.28
N SER A 162 20.67 -3.59 -0.69
CA SER A 162 20.31 -3.80 -2.09
C SER A 162 21.06 -4.99 -2.70
N ARG A 163 22.38 -5.09 -2.49
CA ARG A 163 23.17 -6.25 -2.97
C ARG A 163 22.69 -7.56 -2.35
N GLU A 164 22.44 -7.57 -1.05
CA GLU A 164 21.98 -8.76 -0.34
C GLU A 164 20.56 -9.16 -0.77
N ALA A 165 19.63 -8.20 -0.85
CA ALA A 165 18.26 -8.48 -1.24
C ALA A 165 18.20 -9.09 -2.65
N ARG A 166 18.98 -8.54 -3.59
CA ARG A 166 19.04 -9.02 -4.98
C ARG A 166 19.65 -10.41 -5.15
N SER A 167 20.43 -10.91 -4.19
CA SER A 167 20.97 -12.27 -4.24
C SER A 167 19.99 -13.33 -3.69
N ARG A 168 18.94 -12.91 -2.99
CA ARG A 168 17.92 -13.81 -2.44
C ARG A 168 16.89 -14.18 -3.50
N SER A 169 16.42 -15.43 -3.44
CA SER A 169 15.27 -15.88 -4.23
C SER A 169 14.02 -15.10 -3.84
N GLY A 170 13.26 -14.61 -4.81
CA GLY A 170 12.00 -13.89 -4.58
C GLY A 170 12.14 -12.38 -4.41
N PHE A 171 13.33 -11.81 -4.63
CA PHE A 171 13.46 -10.36 -4.79
C PHE A 171 12.67 -9.87 -6.00
N VAL A 172 11.85 -8.84 -5.80
CA VAL A 172 11.07 -8.21 -6.87
C VAL A 172 11.69 -6.86 -7.20
N SER A 173 12.28 -6.74 -8.39
CA SER A 173 12.91 -5.51 -8.85
C SER A 173 11.89 -4.42 -9.20
N TRP A 174 12.31 -3.15 -9.26
CA TRP A 174 11.48 -2.05 -9.72
C TRP A 174 10.98 -2.26 -11.16
N ASN A 175 11.77 -2.87 -12.05
CA ASN A 175 11.27 -3.25 -13.39
C ASN A 175 10.09 -4.21 -13.31
N GLU A 176 10.14 -5.20 -12.43
CA GLU A 176 9.02 -6.12 -12.20
C GLU A 176 7.82 -5.43 -11.55
N LEU A 177 8.06 -4.40 -10.72
CA LEU A 177 6.98 -3.54 -10.19
C LEU A 177 6.30 -2.75 -11.30
N ASP A 178 7.06 -2.15 -12.21
CA ASP A 178 6.50 -1.40 -13.33
C ASP A 178 5.77 -2.33 -14.32
N ALA A 179 6.21 -3.59 -14.45
CA ALA A 179 5.47 -4.57 -15.24
C ALA A 179 4.06 -4.82 -14.67
N ARG A 180 3.86 -4.66 -13.35
CA ARG A 180 2.53 -4.72 -12.70
C ARG A 180 1.66 -3.51 -13.00
N ASP A 181 2.24 -2.40 -13.49
CA ASP A 181 1.48 -1.24 -13.97
C ASP A 181 0.91 -1.47 -15.39
N GLU A 182 1.20 -2.63 -16.02
CA GLU A 182 0.67 -3.07 -17.32
C GLU A 182 -0.02 -4.44 -17.16
N PRO A 183 -1.23 -4.49 -16.57
CA PRO A 183 -1.89 -5.76 -16.22
C PRO A 183 -2.02 -6.75 -17.38
N GLU A 184 -2.32 -6.27 -18.59
CA GLU A 184 -2.40 -7.07 -19.81
C GLU A 184 -1.11 -7.84 -20.11
N LEU A 185 0.04 -7.17 -19.97
CA LEU A 185 1.36 -7.76 -20.19
C LEU A 185 1.71 -8.73 -19.05
N PHE A 186 1.46 -8.30 -17.81
CA PHE A 186 1.76 -9.08 -16.61
C PHE A 186 1.05 -10.44 -16.61
N TYR A 187 -0.20 -10.49 -17.02
CA TYR A 187 -0.99 -11.73 -17.05
C TYR A 187 -0.96 -12.46 -18.40
N ARG A 188 -0.16 -12.00 -19.39
CA ARG A 188 -0.19 -12.56 -20.76
C ARG A 188 0.05 -14.06 -20.81
N GLU A 189 1.06 -14.55 -20.09
CA GLU A 189 1.48 -15.96 -20.08
C GLU A 189 1.01 -16.70 -18.82
N ARG A 190 0.08 -16.11 -18.05
CA ARG A 190 -0.42 -16.67 -16.80
C ARG A 190 -1.81 -17.27 -16.99
N THR A 191 -2.10 -18.31 -16.21
CA THR A 191 -3.40 -19.01 -16.19
C THR A 191 -4.25 -18.68 -14.97
N GLU A 192 -3.67 -18.03 -13.95
CA GLU A 192 -4.34 -17.60 -12.73
C GLU A 192 -3.77 -16.26 -12.23
N PHE A 193 -4.55 -15.59 -11.38
CA PHE A 193 -4.14 -14.38 -10.67
C PHE A 193 -4.30 -14.58 -9.17
N ALA A 194 -3.43 -13.92 -8.40
CA ALA A 194 -3.28 -14.14 -6.98
C ALA A 194 -3.21 -12.82 -6.19
N VAL A 195 -3.48 -12.89 -4.89
CA VAL A 195 -3.37 -11.72 -3.99
C VAL A 195 -1.94 -11.17 -3.98
N GLU A 196 -0.96 -12.07 -4.08
CA GLU A 196 0.47 -11.80 -4.02
C GLU A 196 0.99 -11.09 -5.29
N ASP A 197 0.29 -11.23 -6.43
CA ASP A 197 0.63 -10.51 -7.67
C ASP A 197 0.55 -9.00 -7.46
N ALA A 198 -0.44 -8.59 -6.67
CA ALA A 198 -0.67 -7.23 -6.22
C ALA A 198 -0.73 -6.16 -7.32
N VAL A 199 -1.12 -6.59 -8.52
CA VAL A 199 -1.44 -5.72 -9.65
C VAL A 199 -2.58 -4.79 -9.29
N VAL A 200 -2.47 -3.53 -9.73
CA VAL A 200 -3.52 -2.51 -9.56
C VAL A 200 -4.20 -2.29 -10.89
N PHE A 201 -5.51 -2.43 -10.90
CA PHE A 201 -6.33 -2.18 -12.08
C PHE A 201 -6.94 -0.79 -12.02
N SER A 202 -6.81 -0.02 -13.09
CA SER A 202 -7.32 1.35 -13.18
C SER A 202 -8.85 1.41 -13.12
N THR A 203 -9.52 0.38 -13.66
CA THR A 203 -10.99 0.33 -13.76
C THR A 203 -11.54 -1.08 -13.59
N ILE A 204 -12.82 -1.18 -13.26
CA ILE A 204 -13.55 -2.47 -13.23
C ILE A 204 -13.63 -3.09 -14.65
N GLY A 205 -13.64 -2.26 -15.70
CA GLY A 205 -13.60 -2.72 -17.09
C GLY A 205 -12.29 -3.44 -17.40
N GLU A 206 -11.17 -2.87 -16.99
CA GLU A 206 -9.84 -3.47 -17.14
C GLU A 206 -9.73 -4.82 -16.39
N ILE A 207 -10.22 -4.91 -15.14
CA ILE A 207 -10.33 -6.20 -14.42
C ILE A 207 -11.07 -7.24 -15.27
N CYS A 208 -12.22 -6.85 -15.82
CA CYS A 208 -13.04 -7.75 -16.61
C CYS A 208 -12.37 -8.20 -17.91
N ASN A 209 -11.66 -7.29 -18.58
CA ASN A 209 -10.99 -7.55 -19.85
C ASN A 209 -9.74 -8.42 -19.65
N VAL A 210 -8.90 -8.06 -18.68
CA VAL A 210 -7.58 -8.70 -18.46
C VAL A 210 -7.72 -10.07 -17.80
N LEU A 211 -8.53 -10.15 -16.74
CA LEU A 211 -8.60 -11.35 -15.90
C LEU A 211 -9.77 -12.27 -16.27
N LEU A 212 -10.88 -11.68 -16.72
CA LEU A 212 -12.14 -12.41 -16.86
C LEU A 212 -12.59 -12.54 -18.32
N GLY A 213 -11.79 -12.17 -19.31
CA GLY A 213 -12.08 -12.42 -20.73
C GLY A 213 -13.39 -11.80 -21.24
N ALA A 214 -13.89 -10.78 -20.55
CA ALA A 214 -15.08 -10.07 -20.99
C ALA A 214 -14.61 -8.97 -21.94
N GLY A 215 -14.67 -9.16 -23.25
CA GLY A 215 -14.16 -8.20 -24.24
C GLY A 215 -14.94 -6.87 -24.30
N TYR A 216 -14.94 -6.08 -23.23
CA TYR A 216 -15.53 -4.74 -23.22
C TYR A 216 -14.64 -3.76 -23.99
N SER A 217 -15.26 -2.87 -24.76
CA SER A 217 -14.55 -1.82 -25.50
C SER A 217 -13.73 -0.95 -24.54
N SER A 218 -12.51 -0.59 -24.97
CA SER A 218 -11.65 0.34 -24.24
C SER A 218 -12.38 1.66 -24.02
N GLY A 219 -12.46 2.11 -22.76
CA GLY A 219 -13.18 3.32 -22.36
C GLY A 219 -14.57 3.11 -21.75
N LEU A 220 -15.14 1.89 -21.82
CA LEU A 220 -16.38 1.60 -21.10
C LEU A 220 -16.09 1.43 -19.60
N THR A 221 -16.36 2.49 -18.82
CA THR A 221 -16.27 2.41 -17.36
C THR A 221 -17.49 1.67 -16.83
N ARG A 222 -17.30 0.43 -16.41
CA ARG A 222 -18.33 -0.26 -15.64
C ARG A 222 -18.37 0.37 -14.25
N THR A 223 -19.47 1.04 -13.92
CA THR A 223 -19.66 1.70 -12.61
C THR A 223 -20.29 0.79 -11.57
N ARG A 224 -20.92 -0.32 -12.00
CA ARG A 224 -21.51 -1.30 -11.09
C ARG A 224 -20.41 -2.19 -10.49
N GLY A 225 -20.16 -2.02 -9.20
CA GLY A 225 -19.20 -2.80 -8.44
C GLY A 225 -19.67 -4.17 -7.95
N TYR A 226 -20.87 -4.65 -8.31
CA TYR A 226 -21.35 -5.99 -7.91
C TYR A 226 -22.19 -6.62 -9.02
N PHE A 227 -21.70 -7.71 -9.63
CA PHE A 227 -22.40 -8.44 -10.71
C PHE A 227 -21.71 -9.77 -11.04
N THR A 228 -22.35 -10.65 -11.83
CA THR A 228 -21.68 -11.79 -12.47
C THR A 228 -21.15 -11.37 -13.86
N PRO A 229 -19.84 -11.36 -14.10
CA PRO A 229 -19.25 -11.19 -15.42
C PRO A 229 -19.82 -12.16 -16.46
N ARG A 230 -19.97 -11.73 -17.71
CA ARG A 230 -20.61 -12.54 -18.78
C ARG A 230 -19.86 -13.84 -19.03
N SER A 231 -18.53 -13.79 -18.98
CA SER A 231 -17.64 -14.95 -19.10
C SER A 231 -17.86 -15.98 -18.01
N LEU A 232 -17.98 -15.55 -16.75
CA LEU A 232 -18.34 -16.44 -15.64
C LEU A 232 -19.74 -17.02 -15.82
N ALA A 233 -20.72 -16.19 -16.19
CA ALA A 233 -22.09 -16.68 -16.45
C ALA A 233 -22.14 -17.75 -17.56
N ALA A 234 -21.25 -17.67 -18.55
CA ALA A 234 -21.16 -18.63 -19.66
C ALA A 234 -20.61 -20.00 -19.24
N THR A 235 -19.98 -20.12 -18.07
CA THR A 235 -19.50 -21.41 -17.53
C THR A 235 -20.62 -22.28 -16.94
N ARG A 236 -21.86 -21.79 -16.93
CA ARG A 236 -23.02 -22.49 -16.38
C ARG A 236 -23.16 -23.89 -16.99
N ARG A 237 -23.37 -24.91 -16.13
CA ARG A 237 -23.48 -26.34 -16.51
C ARG A 237 -22.21 -26.93 -17.14
N SER A 238 -21.06 -26.27 -17.00
CA SER A 238 -19.76 -26.89 -17.31
C SER A 238 -19.20 -27.63 -16.10
N SER A 239 -18.14 -28.42 -16.29
CA SER A 239 -17.40 -29.08 -15.20
C SER A 239 -16.74 -28.09 -14.23
N ASN A 240 -16.58 -26.83 -14.62
CA ASN A 240 -16.07 -25.74 -13.80
C ASN A 240 -17.08 -24.58 -13.78
N ASP A 241 -18.29 -24.85 -13.25
CA ASP A 241 -19.37 -23.86 -13.17
C ASP A 241 -19.04 -22.75 -12.15
N LEU A 242 -18.66 -21.59 -12.68
CA LEU A 242 -18.39 -20.36 -11.96
C LEU A 242 -19.53 -19.34 -12.12
N SER A 243 -20.68 -19.76 -12.66
CA SER A 243 -21.77 -18.84 -13.01
C SER A 243 -22.47 -18.21 -11.80
N ASP A 244 -22.24 -18.76 -10.61
CA ASP A 244 -22.72 -18.21 -9.34
C ASP A 244 -21.75 -17.18 -8.71
N VAL A 245 -20.50 -17.14 -9.16
CA VAL A 245 -19.48 -16.23 -8.63
C VAL A 245 -19.77 -14.78 -9.07
N LYS A 246 -19.62 -13.85 -8.12
CA LYS A 246 -19.76 -12.40 -8.35
C LYS A 246 -18.40 -11.72 -8.38
N LEU A 247 -18.24 -10.77 -9.29
CA LEU A 247 -17.23 -9.73 -9.14
C LEU A 247 -17.75 -8.68 -8.16
N TRP A 248 -16.91 -8.35 -7.18
CA TRP A 248 -17.22 -7.32 -6.21
C TRP A 248 -16.09 -6.31 -6.04
N CYS A 249 -16.35 -5.06 -6.42
CA CYS A 249 -15.51 -3.89 -6.25
C CYS A 249 -16.28 -2.86 -5.39
N PRO A 250 -16.32 -3.01 -4.06
CA PRO A 250 -17.04 -2.09 -3.18
C PRO A 250 -16.45 -0.67 -3.25
N SER A 251 -17.32 0.33 -3.12
CA SER A 251 -16.93 1.75 -3.18
C SER A 251 -16.04 2.18 -2.00
N GLU A 252 -16.34 1.68 -0.80
CA GLU A 252 -15.59 1.96 0.44
C GLU A 252 -15.56 0.70 1.30
N VAL A 253 -14.39 0.36 1.83
CA VAL A 253 -14.17 -0.68 2.84
C VAL A 253 -13.14 -0.15 3.83
N ARG A 254 -13.41 -0.28 5.13
CA ARG A 254 -12.56 0.19 6.23
C ARG A 254 -11.93 -0.97 6.99
N VAL A 255 -10.84 -0.74 7.71
CA VAL A 255 -10.26 -1.77 8.57
C VAL A 255 -11.04 -1.82 9.90
N SER A 256 -11.39 -3.02 10.34
CA SER A 256 -12.13 -3.25 11.60
C SER A 256 -11.32 -2.75 12.81
N GLY A 257 -11.94 -1.97 13.70
CA GLY A 257 -11.27 -1.35 14.86
C GLY A 257 -11.11 0.18 14.78
N ALA A 258 -11.31 0.78 13.60
CA ALA A 258 -11.60 2.21 13.50
C ALA A 258 -12.95 2.53 14.18
N ARG A 259 -13.33 3.80 14.36
CA ARG A 259 -14.69 4.24 14.78
C ARG A 259 -15.79 3.88 13.74
N ALA A 260 -15.66 2.73 13.05
CA ALA A 260 -16.48 2.20 11.98
C ALA A 260 -17.72 1.51 12.57
N ALA A 261 -18.66 2.31 13.07
CA ALA A 261 -19.98 1.79 13.43
C ALA A 261 -20.85 1.53 12.18
N TRP A 262 -20.49 2.13 11.03
CA TRP A 262 -21.28 2.09 9.79
C TRP A 262 -20.37 1.94 8.56
N GLY A 263 -20.72 1.01 7.67
CA GLY A 263 -20.04 0.78 6.39
C GLY A 263 -19.35 -0.58 6.30
N ASN A 264 -18.90 -0.96 5.10
CA ASN A 264 -18.23 -2.24 4.90
C ASN A 264 -16.86 -2.23 5.60
N THR A 265 -16.49 -3.35 6.22
CA THR A 265 -15.20 -3.50 6.90
C THR A 265 -14.47 -4.77 6.49
N ILE A 266 -13.15 -4.78 6.64
CA ILE A 266 -12.28 -5.95 6.51
C ILE A 266 -11.45 -6.09 7.79
N SER A 267 -11.17 -7.32 8.23
CA SER A 267 -10.29 -7.56 9.37
C SER A 267 -8.84 -7.20 9.02
N PRO A 268 -8.00 -6.85 10.02
CA PRO A 268 -6.59 -6.49 9.77
C PRO A 268 -5.78 -7.58 9.04
N ASP A 269 -6.09 -8.85 9.28
CA ASP A 269 -5.47 -10.01 8.62
C ASP A 269 -6.03 -10.28 7.20
N GLY A 270 -7.03 -9.52 6.76
CA GLY A 270 -7.67 -9.64 5.47
C GLY A 270 -8.53 -10.90 5.29
N GLN A 271 -8.81 -11.65 6.36
CA GLN A 271 -9.52 -12.93 6.28
C GLN A 271 -11.04 -12.81 6.36
N GLU A 272 -11.55 -11.81 7.08
CA GLU A 272 -12.96 -11.60 7.30
C GLU A 272 -13.38 -10.26 6.69
N LEU A 273 -14.47 -10.28 5.94
CA LEU A 273 -15.10 -9.10 5.41
C LEU A 273 -16.53 -9.00 5.93
N ARG A 274 -16.93 -7.80 6.34
CA ARG A 274 -18.28 -7.50 6.81
C ARG A 274 -18.92 -6.47 5.91
N GLU A 275 -20.03 -6.85 5.29
CA GLU A 275 -20.86 -5.97 4.46
C GLU A 275 -22.06 -5.52 5.28
N HIS A 276 -22.30 -4.21 5.34
CA HIS A 276 -23.49 -3.65 5.98
C HIS A 276 -24.60 -3.47 4.95
N ASP A 277 -25.66 -4.25 5.08
CA ASP A 277 -26.85 -4.17 4.25
C ASP A 277 -27.63 -2.89 4.55
N ARG A 278 -27.65 -1.98 3.58
CA ARG A 278 -28.30 -0.66 3.70
C ARG A 278 -29.82 -0.70 3.57
N ARG A 279 -30.42 -1.86 3.27
CA ARG A 279 -31.86 -2.02 3.18
C ARG A 279 -32.53 -1.84 4.54
N SER A 280 -33.83 -1.57 4.55
CA SER A 280 -34.67 -1.65 5.74
C SER A 280 -34.89 -3.11 6.18
N ASP A 281 -35.32 -3.33 7.43
CA ASP A 281 -35.70 -4.67 7.91
C ASP A 281 -36.79 -5.32 7.06
N ALA A 282 -37.77 -4.53 6.61
CA ALA A 282 -38.85 -5.01 5.75
C ALA A 282 -38.35 -5.46 4.37
N GLU A 283 -37.40 -4.74 3.78
CA GLU A 283 -36.75 -5.11 2.52
C GLU A 283 -35.84 -6.33 2.67
N ARG A 284 -35.12 -6.45 3.80
CA ARG A 284 -34.32 -7.63 4.14
C ARG A 284 -35.20 -8.87 4.27
N ALA A 285 -36.33 -8.76 4.96
CA ALA A 285 -37.29 -9.85 5.14
C ALA A 285 -37.87 -10.34 3.81
N LYS A 286 -38.14 -9.43 2.87
CA LYS A 286 -38.63 -9.77 1.51
C LYS A 286 -37.56 -10.39 0.61
N ALA A 287 -36.30 -10.00 0.75
CA ALA A 287 -35.22 -10.48 -0.11
C ALA A 287 -34.78 -11.93 0.18
N GLY A 288 -35.11 -12.46 1.36
CA GLY A 288 -34.71 -13.80 1.80
C GLY A 288 -33.19 -13.99 1.94
N ARG A 289 -32.75 -15.20 2.33
CA ARG A 289 -31.31 -15.56 2.42
C ARG A 289 -30.60 -15.56 1.05
N ALA A 290 -31.35 -15.77 -0.03
CA ALA A 290 -30.81 -15.90 -1.39
C ALA A 290 -29.99 -14.69 -1.88
N ALA A 291 -30.22 -13.49 -1.33
CA ALA A 291 -29.42 -12.31 -1.67
C ALA A 291 -28.01 -12.30 -1.03
N ALA A 292 -27.65 -13.27 -0.18
CA ALA A 292 -26.42 -13.31 0.61
C ALA A 292 -25.44 -14.44 0.22
N ASP A 293 -25.80 -15.34 -0.70
CA ASP A 293 -25.16 -16.66 -0.80
C ASP A 293 -24.07 -16.81 -1.87
N HIS A 294 -23.73 -15.75 -2.60
CA HIS A 294 -22.77 -15.88 -3.70
C HIS A 294 -21.31 -15.72 -3.25
N PRO A 295 -20.39 -16.59 -3.69
CA PRO A 295 -18.96 -16.35 -3.62
C PRO A 295 -18.57 -15.08 -4.40
N ARG A 296 -17.58 -14.34 -3.90
CA ARG A 296 -17.16 -13.04 -4.46
C ARG A 296 -15.67 -13.01 -4.74
N ILE A 297 -15.29 -12.86 -6.00
CA ILE A 297 -13.93 -12.37 -6.35
C ILE A 297 -13.90 -10.88 -6.02
N THR A 298 -13.13 -10.53 -4.99
CA THR A 298 -13.21 -9.20 -4.36
C THR A 298 -12.00 -8.36 -4.72
N PHE A 299 -12.25 -7.13 -5.16
CA PHE A 299 -11.23 -6.13 -5.45
C PHE A 299 -11.48 -4.87 -4.62
N LEU A 300 -10.52 -4.47 -3.79
CA LEU A 300 -10.65 -3.26 -2.98
C LEU A 300 -10.02 -2.06 -3.69
N LYS A 301 -10.64 -0.90 -3.52
CA LYS A 301 -10.13 0.35 -4.06
C LYS A 301 -8.86 0.75 -3.32
N VAL A 302 -7.80 0.99 -4.07
CA VAL A 302 -6.50 1.48 -3.62
C VAL A 302 -6.25 2.85 -4.24
N LYS A 303 -5.42 3.67 -3.61
CA LYS A 303 -4.96 4.96 -4.13
C LYS A 303 -3.45 4.88 -4.42
N ASP A 304 -2.92 5.85 -5.15
CA ASP A 304 -1.55 6.36 -5.36
C ASP A 304 -0.91 7.36 -4.35
N PRO A 305 0.03 7.08 -3.44
CA PRO A 305 0.45 8.12 -2.49
C PRO A 305 1.26 9.19 -3.18
N VAL A 306 2.04 8.78 -4.17
CA VAL A 306 2.93 9.64 -4.94
C VAL A 306 2.18 10.26 -6.12
N THR A 307 1.38 9.48 -6.83
CA THR A 307 0.73 9.90 -8.08
C THR A 307 -0.72 10.34 -7.90
N GLY A 308 -1.34 10.03 -6.76
CA GLY A 308 -2.75 10.31 -6.45
C GLY A 308 -3.76 9.41 -7.17
N ARG A 309 -3.30 8.49 -8.02
CA ARG A 309 -4.16 7.67 -8.89
C ARG A 309 -4.87 6.56 -8.11
N SER A 310 -6.19 6.46 -8.20
CA SER A 310 -6.91 5.31 -7.64
C SER A 310 -7.01 4.14 -8.62
N GLY A 311 -7.10 2.94 -8.07
CA GLY A 311 -7.35 1.70 -8.79
C GLY A 311 -7.95 0.63 -7.88
N TYR A 312 -7.89 -0.62 -8.30
CA TYR A 312 -8.49 -1.77 -7.63
C TYR A 312 -7.50 -2.92 -7.54
N ARG A 313 -7.42 -3.59 -6.39
CA ARG A 313 -6.53 -4.76 -6.18
C ARG A 313 -7.31 -5.96 -5.71
N PHE A 314 -6.98 -7.14 -6.25
CA PHE A 314 -7.54 -8.41 -5.82
C PHE A 314 -7.14 -8.73 -4.38
N VAL A 315 -8.11 -9.05 -3.52
CA VAL A 315 -7.89 -9.38 -2.10
C VAL A 315 -8.29 -10.82 -1.74
N GLY A 316 -8.86 -11.55 -2.69
CA GLY A 316 -9.20 -12.97 -2.55
C GLY A 316 -10.61 -13.31 -3.04
N LEU A 317 -10.90 -14.61 -3.02
CA LEU A 317 -12.24 -15.16 -3.16
C LEU A 317 -12.86 -15.27 -1.77
N PHE A 318 -14.01 -14.64 -1.58
CA PHE A 318 -14.73 -14.61 -0.31
C PHE A 318 -16.02 -15.41 -0.42
N ARG A 319 -16.29 -16.27 0.56
CA ARG A 319 -17.53 -17.04 0.64
C ARG A 319 -18.42 -16.53 1.78
N PRO A 320 -19.75 -16.55 1.61
CA PRO A 320 -20.67 -16.25 2.69
C PRO A 320 -20.38 -17.13 3.90
N HIS A 321 -20.37 -16.54 5.10
CA HIS A 321 -20.12 -17.25 6.33
C HIS A 321 -21.31 -17.17 7.29
N SER A 322 -21.79 -15.96 7.58
CA SER A 322 -22.92 -15.74 8.48
C SER A 322 -23.63 -14.43 8.17
N VAL A 323 -24.83 -14.29 8.73
CA VAL A 323 -25.61 -13.04 8.68
C VAL A 323 -26.06 -12.74 10.11
N ASP A 324 -25.73 -11.54 10.59
CA ASP A 324 -26.11 -11.02 11.90
C ASP A 324 -26.84 -9.68 11.73
N GLY A 325 -28.18 -9.74 11.77
CA GLY A 325 -29.05 -8.60 11.51
C GLY A 325 -28.80 -7.97 10.13
N ALA A 326 -28.28 -6.75 10.12
CA ALA A 326 -27.92 -6.02 8.90
C ALA A 326 -26.50 -6.32 8.39
N VAL A 327 -25.71 -7.11 9.11
CA VAL A 327 -24.31 -7.39 8.77
C VAL A 327 -24.19 -8.76 8.13
N ARG A 328 -23.53 -8.81 6.98
CA ARG A 328 -23.20 -10.04 6.27
C ARG A 328 -21.71 -10.29 6.40
N VAL A 329 -21.35 -11.46 6.91
CA VAL A 329 -19.96 -11.84 7.13
C VAL A 329 -19.53 -12.79 6.01
N TYR A 330 -18.41 -12.47 5.40
CA TYR A 330 -17.73 -13.27 4.39
C TYR A 330 -16.35 -13.66 4.89
N ARG A 331 -15.92 -14.90 4.60
CA ARG A 331 -14.55 -15.36 4.89
C ARG A 331 -13.80 -15.63 3.61
N ARG A 332 -12.53 -15.23 3.57
CA ARG A 332 -11.63 -15.53 2.46
C ARG A 332 -11.41 -17.04 2.41
N SER A 333 -11.72 -17.64 1.26
CA SER A 333 -11.54 -19.07 1.02
C SER A 333 -10.33 -19.36 0.14
N GLU A 334 -10.01 -18.47 -0.81
CA GLU A 334 -8.88 -18.64 -1.73
C GLU A 334 -8.13 -17.30 -1.92
N THR A 335 -6.82 -17.38 -2.10
CA THR A 335 -5.97 -16.23 -2.49
C THR A 335 -5.64 -16.22 -3.98
N ARG A 336 -6.13 -17.20 -4.74
CA ARG A 336 -5.85 -17.38 -6.17
C ARG A 336 -7.15 -17.65 -6.91
N PHE A 337 -7.23 -17.26 -8.17
CA PHE A 337 -8.39 -17.50 -9.02
C PHE A 337 -7.96 -17.64 -10.49
N PRO A 338 -8.58 -18.57 -11.27
CA PRO A 338 -8.20 -18.77 -12.66
C PRO A 338 -8.52 -17.55 -13.54
N LEU A 339 -7.66 -17.26 -14.51
CA LEU A 339 -8.02 -16.40 -15.62
C LEU A 339 -9.10 -17.07 -16.47
N ILE A 340 -10.04 -16.27 -16.98
CA ILE A 340 -11.19 -16.75 -17.76
C ILE A 340 -11.10 -16.22 -19.19
N GLY A 341 -11.45 -17.05 -20.17
CA GLY A 341 -11.44 -16.67 -21.59
C GLY A 341 -10.03 -16.61 -22.20
N ARG A 342 -9.10 -17.35 -21.61
CA ARG A 342 -7.78 -17.67 -22.17
C ARG A 342 -7.85 -18.97 -22.96
#